data_AF-A0AAF0L2R7-F1
#
_entry.id   AF-A0AAF0L2R7-F1
#
_cell.length_a   1.000
_cell.length_b   1.000
_cell.length_c   1.000
_cell.angle_alpha   90.00
_cell.angle_beta   90.00
_cell.angle_gamma   90.00
#
_symmetry.space_group_name_H-M   'P 1'
#
loop_
_entity.id
_entity.type
_entity.pdbx_description
1 polymer ?
#
loop_
_entity_poly.entity_id
_entity_poly.type
_entity_poly.pdbx_seq_one_letter_code
_entity_poly.pdbx_strand_id
1 'polypeptide(L)'
;MSTAPTTRPERVLFVHAHPDDETLSSGGTIATLLELGAHVTVLTATRGERGEMLTAELAPLAGDGRRVAAHRETEIAAALAALGGPAHLWLGGPGARPTDLPERRYTDSGMQWGPDGRATAAGDAPADSLTRADLGEVVDDIRAAIRSTGADAVVSYADDGGYGHPDHLRVHAAARYAARAEEVAFSMIVDADSGLADATVDVLPVRGKVRAALEQYRSQITVDPADPSEPGRLSYVMPHGVRQAVPAQEGFRHDQAPVPTAPQTFVEMSGPGRAAAVVVTAAVGLLVGGLGTITHQQTVALGSWSAAPIGMVLTALIVIGVVVGVRLLYRSRLLVAAVGIGIILATQVLVAVAGSSSPLVLANTAGYVWTFGPAVVAMLVLAWPDLSGLRVRPAPEAARSEVAAPHG
;
A
#
# COMPACT_ATOMS: atom_id res chain seq x y z
N MET A 1 7.68 -28.95 -31.51
CA MET A 1 8.26 -27.65 -31.08
C MET A 1 7.66 -27.35 -29.71
N SER A 2 8.48 -27.42 -28.66
CA SER A 2 8.03 -27.23 -27.28
C SER A 2 7.71 -25.75 -27.05
N THR A 3 6.46 -25.44 -26.76
CA THR A 3 6.02 -24.14 -26.23
C THR A 3 6.36 -24.09 -24.74
N ALA A 4 7.66 -23.95 -24.43
CA ALA A 4 8.06 -23.45 -23.12
C ALA A 4 7.71 -21.95 -23.09
N PRO A 5 6.99 -21.44 -22.07
CA PRO A 5 6.82 -20.01 -21.94
C PRO A 5 8.21 -19.41 -21.74
N THR A 6 8.64 -18.54 -22.67
CA THR A 6 9.80 -17.69 -22.47
C THR A 6 9.45 -16.72 -21.35
N THR A 7 9.72 -17.09 -20.10
CA THR A 7 9.60 -16.17 -18.97
C THR A 7 10.67 -15.11 -19.15
N ARG A 8 10.25 -13.87 -19.42
CA ARG A 8 11.19 -12.73 -19.44
C ARG A 8 11.97 -12.70 -18.11
N PRO A 9 13.22 -12.23 -18.11
CA PRO A 9 13.97 -12.10 -16.86
C PRO A 9 13.20 -11.26 -15.84
N GLU A 10 13.23 -11.69 -14.58
CA GLU A 10 12.57 -10.98 -13.47
C GLU A 10 13.19 -9.59 -13.29
N ARG A 11 12.36 -8.60 -12.98
CA ARG A 11 12.78 -7.20 -12.84
C ARG A 11 12.50 -6.75 -11.41
N VAL A 12 13.54 -6.49 -10.63
CA VAL A 12 13.41 -6.18 -9.20
C VAL A 12 13.88 -4.75 -8.94
N LEU A 13 13.05 -3.97 -8.25
CA LEU A 13 13.34 -2.60 -7.84
C LEU A 13 13.65 -2.56 -6.34
N PHE A 14 14.89 -2.22 -5.97
CA PHE A 14 15.29 -1.96 -4.60
C PHE A 14 15.15 -0.47 -4.31
N VAL A 15 14.39 -0.09 -3.29
CA VAL A 15 14.14 1.31 -2.94
C VAL A 15 14.78 1.62 -1.59
N HIS A 16 15.79 2.48 -1.61
CA HIS A 16 16.63 2.86 -0.46
C HIS A 16 16.65 4.38 -0.27
N ALA A 17 16.97 4.82 0.94
CA ALA A 17 16.95 6.21 1.37
C ALA A 17 18.27 6.91 1.04
N HIS A 18 19.41 6.28 1.36
CA HIS A 18 20.72 6.90 1.27
C HIS A 18 21.73 6.05 0.47
N PRO A 19 22.83 6.67 -0.01
CA PRO A 19 23.91 5.96 -0.70
C PRO A 19 24.77 5.09 0.25
N ASP A 20 24.49 3.79 0.35
CA ASP A 20 25.15 2.76 1.18
C ASP A 20 24.15 1.69 1.61
N ASP A 21 22.93 2.12 1.93
CA ASP A 21 21.81 1.27 2.35
C ASP A 21 21.61 0.05 1.44
N GLU A 22 21.78 0.22 0.13
CA GLU A 22 21.60 -0.86 -0.84
C GLU A 22 22.62 -1.97 -0.66
N THR A 23 23.85 -1.61 -0.31
CA THR A 23 24.95 -2.55 -0.06
C THR A 23 24.86 -3.12 1.35
N LEU A 24 24.56 -2.28 2.35
CA LEU A 24 24.48 -2.67 3.76
C LEU A 24 23.32 -3.65 4.03
N SER A 25 22.18 -3.42 3.38
CA SER A 25 20.94 -4.13 3.69
C SER A 25 20.58 -5.23 2.69
N SER A 26 21.05 -5.10 1.44
CA SER A 26 20.60 -5.95 0.33
C SER A 26 21.68 -6.24 -0.72
N GLY A 27 22.94 -5.92 -0.45
CA GLY A 27 24.00 -5.93 -1.46
C GLY A 27 24.26 -7.34 -2.00
N GLY A 28 24.19 -8.34 -1.14
CA GLY A 28 24.34 -9.73 -1.53
C GLY A 28 23.16 -10.23 -2.38
N THR A 29 21.94 -9.86 -2.04
CA THR A 29 20.75 -10.21 -2.84
C THR A 29 20.77 -9.53 -4.20
N ILE A 30 21.15 -8.25 -4.27
CA ILE A 30 21.34 -7.52 -5.54
C ILE A 30 22.35 -8.26 -6.43
N ALA A 31 23.53 -8.59 -5.88
CA ALA A 31 24.57 -9.29 -6.64
C ALA A 31 24.13 -10.69 -7.08
N THR A 32 23.42 -11.42 -6.21
CA THR A 32 22.89 -12.77 -6.51
C THR A 32 21.86 -12.72 -7.62
N LEU A 33 20.90 -11.79 -7.57
CA LEU A 33 19.87 -11.62 -8.59
C LEU A 33 20.48 -11.29 -9.96
N LEU A 34 21.50 -10.43 -9.99
CA LEU A 34 22.24 -10.12 -11.22
C LEU A 34 22.95 -11.35 -11.80
N GLU A 35 23.59 -12.18 -10.97
CA GLU A 35 24.23 -13.43 -11.41
C GLU A 35 23.22 -14.47 -11.92
N LEU A 36 22.01 -14.47 -11.38
CA LEU A 36 20.89 -15.29 -11.84
C LEU A 36 20.22 -14.74 -13.12
N GLY A 37 20.67 -13.58 -13.63
CA GLY A 37 20.19 -12.99 -14.86
C GLY A 37 18.96 -12.09 -14.72
N ALA A 38 18.56 -11.73 -13.50
CA ALA A 38 17.49 -10.76 -13.26
C ALA A 38 17.95 -9.34 -13.65
N HIS A 39 16.99 -8.48 -14.02
CA HIS A 39 17.24 -7.06 -14.16
C HIS A 39 17.00 -6.37 -12.82
N VAL A 40 18.07 -5.86 -12.21
CA VAL A 40 17.98 -5.17 -10.92
C VAL A 40 18.13 -3.66 -11.14
N THR A 41 17.24 -2.89 -10.54
CA THR A 41 17.35 -1.43 -10.44
C THR A 41 17.39 -1.02 -8.96
N VAL A 42 18.34 -0.16 -8.60
CA VAL A 42 18.39 0.51 -7.29
C VAL A 42 17.83 1.93 -7.46
N LEU A 43 16.85 2.29 -6.65
CA LEU A 43 16.30 3.64 -6.53
C LEU A 43 16.74 4.22 -5.19
N THR A 44 17.52 5.30 -5.22
CA THR A 44 18.00 5.97 -4.01
C THR A 44 17.28 7.31 -3.83
N ALA A 45 16.71 7.54 -2.65
CA ALA A 45 15.84 8.69 -2.41
C ALA A 45 16.59 10.02 -2.25
N THR A 46 17.71 10.01 -1.52
CA THR A 46 18.51 11.20 -1.18
C THR A 46 19.99 10.97 -1.48
N ARG A 47 20.82 12.01 -1.41
CA ARG A 47 22.28 11.88 -1.61
C ARG A 47 23.07 11.84 -0.31
N GLY A 48 22.38 11.74 0.83
CA GLY A 48 23.02 11.58 2.12
C GLY A 48 23.80 12.81 2.58
N GLU A 49 23.27 14.00 2.30
CA GLU A 49 23.88 15.32 2.57
C GLU A 49 24.26 15.53 4.03
N ARG A 50 23.60 14.82 4.95
CA ARG A 50 23.81 14.96 6.39
C ARG A 50 24.64 13.80 6.98
N GLY A 51 25.19 12.93 6.12
CA GLY A 51 26.07 11.85 6.53
C GLY A 51 27.34 12.35 7.22
N GLU A 52 27.81 11.60 8.21
CA GLU A 52 29.08 11.86 8.91
C GLU A 52 30.27 11.49 8.03
N MET A 53 31.43 12.12 8.24
CA MET A 53 32.65 11.84 7.49
C MET A 53 33.66 11.12 8.39
N LEU A 54 33.85 9.81 8.16
CA LEU A 54 34.64 8.92 9.02
C LEU A 54 36.14 9.25 9.05
N THR A 55 36.72 9.65 7.92
CA THR A 55 38.18 9.80 7.79
C THR A 55 38.65 11.23 7.98
N ALA A 56 39.86 11.42 8.49
CA ALA A 56 40.48 12.74 8.64
C ALA A 56 40.63 13.48 7.29
N GLU A 57 40.78 12.74 6.19
CA GLU A 57 40.84 13.29 4.84
C GLU A 57 39.49 13.86 4.38
N LEU A 58 38.38 13.20 4.76
CA LEU A 58 37.01 13.58 4.38
C LEU A 58 36.33 14.50 5.40
N ALA A 59 36.88 14.62 6.61
CA ALA A 59 36.38 15.52 7.65
C ALA A 59 36.11 16.97 7.18
N PRO A 60 36.92 17.58 6.28
CA PRO A 60 36.62 18.92 5.73
C PRO A 60 35.38 19.01 4.82
N LEU A 61 34.73 17.89 4.47
CA LEU A 61 33.46 17.86 3.76
C LEU A 61 32.27 17.99 4.72
N ALA A 62 32.43 17.57 5.98
CA ALA A 62 31.34 17.51 6.94
C ALA A 62 30.68 18.89 7.13
N GLY A 63 29.35 18.92 7.09
CA GLY A 63 28.55 20.14 7.19
C GLY A 63 28.36 20.91 5.86
N ASP A 64 29.10 20.58 4.79
CA ASP A 64 28.82 21.07 3.43
C ASP A 64 28.04 20.00 2.66
N GLY A 65 26.71 20.02 2.81
CA GLY A 65 25.83 19.00 2.23
C GLY A 65 25.96 18.85 0.71
N ARG A 66 26.34 19.91 -0.02
CA ARG A 66 26.57 19.83 -1.47
C ARG A 66 27.84 19.03 -1.78
N ARG A 67 28.93 19.28 -1.05
CA ARG A 67 30.18 18.54 -1.23
C ARG A 67 30.07 17.10 -0.74
N VAL A 68 29.34 16.86 0.36
CA VAL A 68 29.02 15.52 0.85
C VAL A 68 28.23 14.73 -0.21
N ALA A 69 27.14 15.30 -0.73
CA ALA A 69 26.36 14.66 -1.78
C ALA A 69 27.21 14.33 -3.02
N ALA A 70 28.00 15.28 -3.51
CA ALA A 70 28.85 15.05 -4.68
C ALA A 70 29.87 13.92 -4.45
N HIS A 71 30.39 13.78 -3.23
CA HIS A 71 31.26 12.67 -2.87
C HIS A 71 30.50 11.34 -2.82
N ARG A 72 29.38 11.29 -2.09
CA ARG A 72 28.57 10.07 -1.94
C ARG A 72 27.98 9.57 -3.25
N GLU A 73 27.67 10.46 -4.20
CA GLU A 73 27.27 10.10 -5.57
C GLU A 73 28.35 9.28 -6.29
N THR A 74 29.64 9.59 -6.06
CA THR A 74 30.75 8.81 -6.63
C THR A 74 30.93 7.47 -5.92
N GLU A 75 30.71 7.42 -4.61
CA GLU A 75 30.81 6.19 -3.82
C GLU A 75 29.75 5.17 -4.26
N ILE A 76 28.47 5.56 -4.35
CA ILE A 76 27.42 4.65 -4.80
C ILE A 76 27.61 4.21 -6.24
N ALA A 77 28.03 5.08 -7.15
CA ALA A 77 28.30 4.68 -8.52
C ALA A 77 29.38 3.57 -8.58
N ALA A 78 30.43 3.69 -7.78
CA ALA A 78 31.47 2.67 -7.67
C ALA A 78 30.97 1.40 -6.97
N ALA A 79 30.17 1.53 -5.91
CA ALA A 79 29.62 0.40 -5.16
C ALA A 79 28.68 -0.45 -6.03
N LEU A 80 27.76 0.20 -6.74
CA LEU A 80 26.86 -0.47 -7.67
C LEU A 80 27.64 -1.19 -8.79
N ALA A 81 28.69 -0.57 -9.34
CA ALA A 81 29.57 -1.23 -10.29
C ALA A 81 30.21 -2.50 -9.69
N ALA A 82 30.67 -2.45 -8.43
CA ALA A 82 31.26 -3.57 -7.72
C ALA A 82 30.26 -4.71 -7.43
N LEU A 83 28.98 -4.38 -7.18
CA LEU A 83 27.90 -5.37 -7.00
C LEU A 83 27.54 -6.14 -8.28
N GLY A 84 27.99 -5.66 -9.45
CA GLY A 84 27.67 -6.25 -10.75
C GLY A 84 26.91 -5.31 -11.70
N GLY A 85 26.75 -4.05 -11.33
CA GLY A 85 26.18 -3.00 -12.18
C GLY A 85 24.67 -3.07 -12.36
N PRO A 86 23.86 -3.08 -11.27
CA PRO A 86 22.43 -2.84 -11.41
C PRO A 86 22.20 -1.43 -12.00
N ALA A 87 21.04 -1.24 -12.64
CA ALA A 87 20.62 0.09 -13.05
C ALA A 87 20.41 0.97 -11.80
N HIS A 88 20.57 2.28 -11.94
CA HIS A 88 20.41 3.22 -10.83
C HIS A 88 19.50 4.37 -11.21
N LEU A 89 18.61 4.76 -10.29
CA LEU A 89 17.74 5.90 -10.40
C LEU A 89 17.85 6.75 -9.13
N TRP A 90 17.76 8.07 -9.30
CA TRP A 90 17.50 8.99 -8.20
C TRP A 90 16.01 9.27 -8.11
N LEU A 91 15.43 9.17 -6.92
CA LEU A 91 14.03 9.55 -6.71
C LEU A 91 13.79 11.01 -7.13
N GLY A 92 12.69 11.24 -7.83
CA GLY A 92 12.33 12.53 -8.40
C GLY A 92 13.15 12.93 -9.63
N GLY A 93 14.06 12.07 -10.10
CA GLY A 93 14.81 12.24 -11.34
C GLY A 93 14.19 11.49 -12.55
N PRO A 94 14.90 11.43 -13.69
CA PRO A 94 14.45 10.72 -14.88
C PRO A 94 14.12 9.26 -14.58
N GLY A 95 12.93 8.81 -15.00
CA GLY A 95 12.46 7.46 -14.74
C GLY A 95 11.83 7.27 -13.35
N ALA A 96 12.02 8.18 -12.40
CA ALA A 96 11.45 8.14 -11.05
C ALA A 96 10.71 9.44 -10.70
N ARG A 97 10.10 10.06 -11.71
CA ARG A 97 9.25 11.27 -11.64
C ARG A 97 8.19 11.18 -12.74
N PRO A 98 6.91 11.54 -12.50
CA PRO A 98 5.93 11.69 -13.56
C PRO A 98 6.43 12.64 -14.66
N THR A 99 6.21 12.27 -15.93
CA THR A 99 6.83 12.94 -17.09
C THR A 99 6.38 14.38 -17.31
N ASP A 100 5.28 14.79 -16.69
CA ASP A 100 4.69 16.12 -16.74
C ASP A 100 5.15 17.04 -15.60
N LEU A 101 5.94 16.53 -14.65
CA LEU A 101 6.48 17.29 -13.53
C LEU A 101 7.98 17.57 -13.72
N PRO A 102 8.48 18.72 -13.23
CA PRO A 102 9.91 18.96 -13.19
C PRO A 102 10.59 17.98 -12.23
N GLU A 103 11.87 17.72 -12.47
CA GLU A 103 12.71 16.93 -11.57
C GLU A 103 12.68 17.53 -10.15
N ARG A 104 12.71 16.64 -9.17
CA ARG A 104 12.75 16.97 -7.76
C ARG A 104 13.92 16.27 -7.09
N ARG A 105 14.71 17.05 -6.38
CA ARG A 105 15.77 16.55 -5.51
C ARG A 105 15.25 16.54 -4.07
N TYR A 106 15.30 15.38 -3.42
CA TYR A 106 15.00 15.24 -2.00
C TYR A 106 16.30 15.27 -1.21
N THR A 107 16.40 16.22 -0.28
CA THR A 107 17.55 16.33 0.62
C THR A 107 17.39 15.34 1.79
N ASP A 108 18.50 14.75 2.24
CA ASP A 108 18.57 13.94 3.47
C ASP A 108 17.98 14.72 4.67
N SER A 109 17.00 14.12 5.34
CA SER A 109 16.34 14.76 6.48
C SER A 109 17.24 14.82 7.71
N GLY A 110 18.22 13.92 7.81
CA GLY A 110 19.02 13.71 9.00
C GLY A 110 18.23 13.10 10.14
N MET A 111 18.94 12.79 11.22
CA MET A 111 18.37 12.12 12.39
C MET A 111 19.04 12.57 13.69
N GLN A 112 18.44 12.17 14.80
CA GLN A 112 19.02 12.21 16.13
C GLN A 112 18.72 10.92 16.89
N TRP A 113 19.61 10.52 17.80
CA TRP A 113 19.40 9.34 18.63
C TRP A 113 18.35 9.60 19.72
N GLY A 114 17.34 8.74 19.77
CA GLY A 114 16.32 8.69 20.81
C GLY A 114 16.83 8.04 22.10
N PRO A 115 16.08 8.18 23.20
CA PRO A 115 16.44 7.59 24.50
C PRO A 115 16.41 6.05 24.52
N ASP A 116 15.72 5.44 23.57
CA ASP A 116 15.63 4.00 23.34
C ASP A 116 16.74 3.46 22.43
N GLY A 117 17.68 4.31 22.02
CA GLY A 117 18.77 3.96 21.10
C GLY A 117 18.33 3.81 19.64
N ARG A 118 17.11 4.20 19.29
CA ARG A 118 16.64 4.24 17.89
C ARG A 118 16.83 5.63 17.30
N ALA A 119 17.00 5.69 15.99
CA ALA A 119 17.01 6.96 15.27
C ALA A 119 15.61 7.59 15.31
N THR A 120 15.57 8.91 15.40
CA THR A 120 14.34 9.71 15.36
C THR A 120 14.57 10.97 14.52
N ALA A 121 13.49 11.62 14.11
CA ALA A 121 13.57 12.84 13.31
C ALA A 121 14.32 13.97 14.04
N ALA A 122 15.32 14.55 13.38
CA ALA A 122 15.98 15.76 13.86
C ALA A 122 15.04 16.97 13.76
N GLY A 123 15.10 17.88 14.73
CA GLY A 123 14.26 19.08 14.76
C GLY A 123 14.56 20.12 13.67
N ASP A 124 15.65 19.95 12.93
CA ASP A 124 16.20 20.89 11.95
C ASP A 124 16.18 20.35 10.51
N ALA A 125 15.32 19.35 10.22
CA ALA A 125 15.20 18.78 8.88
C ALA A 125 14.95 19.87 7.81
N PRO A 126 15.74 19.91 6.72
CA PRO A 126 15.59 20.91 5.65
C PRO A 126 14.19 20.93 5.05
N ALA A 127 13.73 22.10 4.59
CA ALA A 127 12.37 22.26 4.04
C ALA A 127 12.14 21.42 2.77
N ASP A 128 13.18 21.18 1.99
CA ASP A 128 13.23 20.36 0.78
C ASP A 128 13.57 18.88 1.07
N SER A 129 13.61 18.48 2.34
CA SER A 129 14.00 17.12 2.71
C SER A 129 12.91 16.08 2.44
N LEU A 130 13.33 14.82 2.34
CA LEU A 130 12.44 13.70 2.01
C LEU A 130 11.27 13.56 3.00
N THR A 131 11.51 13.70 4.30
CA THR A 131 10.43 13.65 5.30
C THR A 131 9.53 14.89 5.34
N ARG A 132 9.93 16.00 4.73
CA ARG A 132 9.11 17.22 4.62
C ARG A 132 8.27 17.27 3.35
N ALA A 133 8.65 16.49 2.33
CA ALA A 133 7.85 16.33 1.12
C ALA A 133 6.46 15.72 1.43
N ASP A 134 5.50 16.00 0.55
CA ASP A 134 4.21 15.31 0.59
C ASP A 134 4.40 13.81 0.33
N LEU A 135 3.75 12.96 1.13
CA LEU A 135 3.90 11.51 0.98
C LEU A 135 3.37 11.04 -0.37
N GLY A 136 2.26 11.61 -0.86
CA GLY A 136 1.69 11.29 -2.16
C GLY A 136 2.66 11.58 -3.31
N GLU A 137 3.39 12.69 -3.22
CA GLU A 137 4.43 13.03 -4.20
C GLU A 137 5.56 11.98 -4.23
N VAL A 138 6.06 11.55 -3.06
CA VAL A 138 7.08 10.49 -2.97
C VAL A 138 6.54 9.15 -3.49
N VAL A 139 5.27 8.84 -3.21
CA VAL A 139 4.58 7.66 -3.75
C VAL A 139 4.53 7.71 -5.27
N ASP A 140 4.11 8.81 -5.87
CA ASP A 140 3.97 8.92 -7.32
C ASP A 140 5.32 8.85 -8.05
N ASP A 141 6.40 9.33 -7.43
CA ASP A 141 7.77 9.21 -7.93
C ASP A 141 8.26 7.75 -7.92
N ILE A 142 7.98 6.99 -6.85
CA ILE A 142 8.29 5.54 -6.81
C ILE A 142 7.41 4.78 -7.80
N ARG A 143 6.13 5.14 -7.96
CA ARG A 143 5.26 4.54 -8.98
C ARG A 143 5.80 4.80 -10.40
N ALA A 144 6.34 5.98 -10.66
CA ALA A 144 7.01 6.28 -11.92
C ALA A 144 8.23 5.36 -12.13
N ALA A 145 9.02 5.10 -11.08
CA ALA A 145 10.13 4.14 -11.11
C ALA A 145 9.67 2.71 -11.37
N ILE A 146 8.62 2.24 -10.70
CA ILE A 146 8.02 0.91 -10.94
C ILE A 146 7.62 0.77 -12.41
N ARG A 147 6.91 1.76 -12.96
CA ARG A 147 6.45 1.72 -14.35
C ARG A 147 7.59 1.82 -15.36
N SER A 148 8.55 2.72 -15.16
CA SER A 148 9.67 2.93 -16.10
C SER A 148 10.60 1.72 -16.15
N THR A 149 10.81 1.07 -15.01
CA THR A 149 11.60 -0.16 -14.89
C THR A 149 10.78 -1.42 -15.15
N GLY A 150 9.45 -1.32 -15.30
CA GLY A 150 8.52 -2.45 -15.41
C GLY A 150 8.76 -3.54 -14.37
N ALA A 151 8.98 -3.12 -13.12
CA ALA A 151 9.32 -4.01 -12.01
C ALA A 151 8.22 -5.03 -11.72
N ASP A 152 8.64 -6.28 -11.47
CA ASP A 152 7.79 -7.40 -11.03
C ASP A 152 7.70 -7.49 -9.50
N ALA A 153 8.73 -6.96 -8.82
CA ALA A 153 8.81 -6.90 -7.37
C ALA A 153 9.53 -5.62 -6.91
N VAL A 154 9.14 -5.15 -5.73
CA VAL A 154 9.74 -4.03 -5.02
C VAL A 154 10.27 -4.52 -3.66
N VAL A 155 11.49 -4.16 -3.34
CA VAL A 155 12.14 -4.47 -2.06
C VAL A 155 12.50 -3.16 -1.35
N SER A 156 12.15 -3.03 -0.08
CA SER A 156 12.52 -1.87 0.73
C SER A 156 12.53 -2.21 2.22
N TYR A 157 12.65 -1.21 3.09
CA TYR A 157 12.73 -1.39 4.55
C TYR A 157 11.47 -2.06 5.14
N ALA A 158 11.63 -2.68 6.32
CA ALA A 158 10.52 -3.02 7.19
C ALA A 158 9.80 -1.79 7.77
N ASP A 159 8.67 -2.02 8.43
CA ASP A 159 7.77 -1.02 8.99
C ASP A 159 8.41 -0.13 10.07
N ASP A 160 9.51 -0.58 10.66
CA ASP A 160 10.28 0.15 11.66
C ASP A 160 11.49 0.92 11.07
N GLY A 161 11.68 0.86 9.75
CA GLY A 161 12.81 1.48 9.05
C GLY A 161 14.18 0.87 9.41
N GLY A 162 14.22 -0.34 9.97
CA GLY A 162 15.42 -0.98 10.50
C GLY A 162 15.83 -0.42 11.86
N TYR A 163 16.60 0.69 11.88
CA TYR A 163 17.04 1.33 13.13
C TYR A 163 16.22 2.58 13.49
N GLY A 164 15.11 2.84 12.78
CA GLY A 164 14.20 3.96 13.04
C GLY A 164 14.46 5.23 12.26
N HIS A 165 15.39 5.22 11.29
CA HIS A 165 15.73 6.44 10.55
C HIS A 165 14.49 7.06 9.89
N PRO A 166 14.25 8.38 10.05
CA PRO A 166 13.04 9.04 9.53
C PRO A 166 12.89 8.88 8.01
N ASP A 167 13.98 8.95 7.25
CA ASP A 167 13.94 8.70 5.80
C ASP A 167 13.64 7.24 5.45
N HIS A 168 14.12 6.26 6.23
CA HIS A 168 13.81 4.85 5.98
C HIS A 168 12.33 4.57 6.21
N LEU A 169 11.76 5.13 7.27
CA LEU A 169 10.32 5.08 7.55
C LEU A 169 9.51 5.74 6.43
N ARG A 170 9.99 6.87 5.90
CA ARG A 170 9.34 7.57 4.78
C ARG A 170 9.40 6.74 3.50
N VAL A 171 10.55 6.16 3.18
CA VAL A 171 10.73 5.28 2.02
C VAL A 171 9.88 4.01 2.15
N HIS A 172 9.86 3.36 3.32
CA HIS A 172 9.00 2.20 3.58
C HIS A 172 7.54 2.52 3.23
N ALA A 173 7.00 3.59 3.83
CA ALA A 173 5.61 3.98 3.62
C ALA A 173 5.33 4.23 2.13
N ALA A 174 6.18 5.03 1.49
CA ALA A 174 5.97 5.40 0.09
C ALA A 174 6.12 4.19 -0.86
N ALA A 175 7.13 3.36 -0.68
CA ALA A 175 7.39 2.18 -1.51
C ALA A 175 6.26 1.15 -1.37
N ARG A 176 5.77 0.91 -0.14
CA ARG A 176 4.65 0.00 0.11
C ARG A 176 3.36 0.50 -0.52
N TYR A 177 3.04 1.79 -0.41
CA TYR A 177 1.86 2.37 -1.07
C TYR A 177 1.99 2.32 -2.59
N ALA A 178 3.16 2.63 -3.15
CA ALA A 178 3.43 2.57 -4.58
C ALA A 178 3.27 1.13 -5.12
N ALA A 179 3.89 0.15 -4.48
CA ALA A 179 3.78 -1.26 -4.87
C ALA A 179 2.34 -1.75 -4.85
N ARG A 180 1.56 -1.39 -3.81
CA ARG A 180 0.13 -1.72 -3.74
C ARG A 180 -0.70 -1.06 -4.84
N ALA A 181 -0.42 0.22 -5.13
CA ALA A 181 -1.14 0.97 -6.16
C ALA A 181 -0.86 0.44 -7.58
N GLU A 182 0.33 -0.11 -7.81
CA GLU A 182 0.73 -0.72 -9.08
C GLU A 182 0.51 -2.24 -9.10
N GLU A 183 -0.07 -2.82 -8.03
CA GLU A 183 -0.31 -4.27 -7.88
C GLU A 183 0.95 -5.13 -8.04
N VAL A 184 2.09 -4.62 -7.57
CA VAL A 184 3.42 -5.26 -7.61
C VAL A 184 3.75 -5.88 -6.25
N ALA A 185 4.43 -7.03 -6.24
CA ALA A 185 4.84 -7.69 -5.01
C ALA A 185 5.79 -6.78 -4.20
N PHE A 186 5.54 -6.66 -2.89
CA PHE A 186 6.39 -5.87 -2.00
C PHE A 186 7.02 -6.76 -0.93
N SER A 187 8.33 -6.69 -0.79
CA SER A 187 9.09 -7.40 0.24
C SER A 187 9.89 -6.44 1.11
N MET A 188 9.89 -6.72 2.41
CA MET A 188 10.54 -5.92 3.43
C MET A 188 11.84 -6.59 3.86
N ILE A 189 12.93 -5.83 3.90
CA ILE A 189 14.21 -6.28 4.43
C ILE A 189 14.06 -6.45 5.95
N VAL A 190 14.39 -7.65 6.43
CA VAL A 190 14.39 -8.01 7.85
C VAL A 190 15.66 -8.78 8.18
N ASP A 191 16.00 -8.84 9.47
CA ASP A 191 17.08 -9.71 9.92
C ASP A 191 16.72 -11.19 9.64
N ALA A 192 17.63 -11.93 9.00
CA ALA A 192 17.38 -13.31 8.57
C ALA A 192 17.11 -14.27 9.73
N ASP A 193 17.68 -13.99 10.91
CA ASP A 193 17.58 -14.83 12.10
C ASP A 193 16.47 -14.37 13.06
N SER A 194 15.78 -13.27 12.75
CA SER A 194 14.69 -12.73 13.59
C SER A 194 13.44 -13.60 13.69
N GLY A 195 13.31 -14.63 12.83
CA GLY A 195 12.09 -15.43 12.69
C GLY A 195 10.95 -14.70 11.97
N LEU A 196 11.19 -13.49 11.45
CA LEU A 196 10.23 -12.71 10.66
C LEU A 196 10.38 -12.93 9.15
N ALA A 197 11.48 -13.55 8.71
CA ALA A 197 11.77 -13.76 7.30
C ALA A 197 10.91 -14.89 6.70
N ASP A 198 10.23 -14.59 5.60
CA ASP A 198 9.54 -15.57 4.76
C ASP A 198 10.48 -16.20 3.73
N ALA A 199 11.54 -15.47 3.36
CA ALA A 199 12.58 -15.89 2.44
C ALA A 199 13.95 -15.40 2.92
N THR A 200 14.99 -16.19 2.66
CA THR A 200 16.39 -15.78 2.89
C THR A 200 17.24 -16.06 1.65
N VAL A 201 18.30 -15.27 1.47
CA VAL A 201 19.26 -15.42 0.38
C VAL A 201 20.64 -15.68 0.97
N ASP A 202 21.29 -16.77 0.58
CA ASP A 202 22.71 -17.01 0.92
C ASP A 202 23.61 -16.10 0.10
N VAL A 203 24.32 -15.21 0.78
CA VAL A 203 25.16 -14.18 0.14
C VAL A 203 26.64 -14.49 0.22
N LEU A 204 27.03 -15.64 0.80
CA LEU A 204 28.43 -16.09 0.82
C LEU A 204 29.03 -16.26 -0.59
N PRO A 205 28.31 -16.81 -1.60
CA PRO A 205 28.87 -16.96 -2.96
C PRO A 205 29.27 -15.63 -3.59
N VAL A 206 28.56 -14.55 -3.28
CA VAL A 206 28.80 -13.19 -3.83
C VAL A 206 29.55 -12.28 -2.85
N ARG A 207 30.06 -12.81 -1.73
CA ARG A 207 30.68 -12.01 -0.65
C ARG A 207 31.79 -11.09 -1.12
N GLY A 208 32.58 -11.53 -2.10
CA GLY A 208 33.65 -10.71 -2.69
C GLY A 208 33.14 -9.41 -3.33
N LYS A 209 31.98 -9.46 -3.99
CA LYS A 209 31.31 -8.29 -4.56
C LYS A 209 30.79 -7.35 -3.48
N VAL A 210 30.17 -7.90 -2.44
CA VAL A 210 29.68 -7.13 -1.29
C VAL A 210 30.84 -6.42 -0.59
N ARG A 211 31.96 -7.12 -0.33
CA ARG A 211 33.18 -6.50 0.20
C ARG A 211 33.66 -5.35 -0.68
N ALA A 212 33.81 -5.59 -1.99
CA ALA A 212 34.29 -4.58 -2.92
C ALA A 212 33.38 -3.34 -2.97
N ALA A 213 32.06 -3.53 -2.85
CA ALA A 213 31.09 -2.44 -2.78
C ALA A 213 31.19 -1.66 -1.46
N LEU A 214 31.27 -2.34 -0.32
CA LEU A 214 31.48 -1.69 0.99
C LEU A 214 32.77 -0.86 1.04
N GLU A 215 33.84 -1.34 0.42
CA GLU A 215 35.13 -0.63 0.33
C GLU A 215 35.05 0.70 -0.47
N GLN A 216 33.96 0.95 -1.20
CA GLN A 216 33.73 2.21 -1.90
C GLN A 216 33.15 3.30 -0.98
N TYR A 217 32.44 2.94 0.08
CA TYR A 217 31.81 3.88 1.02
C TYR A 217 32.77 4.36 2.10
N ARG A 218 33.93 4.87 1.69
CA ARG A 218 35.03 5.29 2.58
C ARG A 218 34.66 6.46 3.49
N SER A 219 33.66 7.25 3.11
CA SER A 219 33.12 8.31 3.93
C SER A 219 32.30 7.79 5.11
N GLN A 220 31.66 6.62 4.97
CA GLN A 220 30.70 6.08 5.94
C GLN A 220 31.26 4.88 6.72
N ILE A 221 32.09 4.04 6.09
CA ILE A 221 32.54 2.79 6.71
C ILE A 221 34.02 2.51 6.48
N THR A 222 34.63 1.82 7.44
CA THR A 222 35.93 1.18 7.29
C THR A 222 35.75 -0.34 7.32
N VAL A 223 36.00 -1.00 6.21
CA VAL A 223 35.94 -2.46 6.10
C VAL A 223 37.16 -3.07 6.78
N ASP A 224 36.93 -4.13 7.57
CA ASP A 224 38.02 -4.82 8.24
C ASP A 224 38.89 -5.61 7.26
N PRO A 225 40.20 -5.73 7.57
CA PRO A 225 41.09 -6.63 6.83
C PRO A 225 40.51 -8.04 6.76
N ALA A 226 40.63 -8.67 5.59
CA ALA A 226 40.23 -10.05 5.44
C ALA A 226 41.06 -10.95 6.37
N ASP A 227 40.39 -11.82 7.11
CA ASP A 227 41.03 -12.85 7.93
C ASP A 227 41.33 -14.06 7.03
N PRO A 228 42.61 -14.43 6.79
CA PRO A 228 42.96 -15.56 5.96
C PRO A 228 42.43 -16.91 6.48
N SER A 229 42.14 -16.99 7.79
CA SER A 229 41.58 -18.19 8.42
C SER A 229 40.05 -18.29 8.30
N GLU A 230 39.37 -17.16 8.09
CA GLU A 230 37.91 -17.07 7.94
C GLU A 230 37.55 -16.21 6.71
N PRO A 231 37.83 -16.68 5.47
CA PRO A 231 37.72 -15.85 4.26
C PRO A 231 36.29 -15.39 3.96
N GLY A 232 35.27 -16.07 4.50
CA GLY A 232 33.86 -15.68 4.38
C GLY A 232 33.42 -14.61 5.37
N ARG A 233 34.23 -14.31 6.41
CA ARG A 233 33.91 -13.31 7.42
C ARG A 233 34.15 -11.91 6.86
N LEU A 234 33.16 -11.05 7.05
CA LEU A 234 33.20 -9.66 6.64
C LEU A 234 32.57 -8.81 7.74
N SER A 235 33.27 -7.76 8.12
CA SER A 235 32.81 -6.79 9.10
C SER A 235 33.35 -5.41 8.74
N TYR A 236 32.71 -4.38 9.27
CA TYR A 236 33.10 -3.00 9.09
C TYR A 236 32.82 -2.19 10.35
N VAL A 237 33.39 -0.99 10.42
CA VAL A 237 33.21 -0.03 11.50
C VAL A 237 32.57 1.25 10.96
N MET A 238 31.51 1.70 11.63
CA MET A 238 30.77 2.94 11.35
C MET A 238 31.45 4.17 11.97
N PRO A 239 31.03 5.42 11.65
CA PRO A 239 31.62 6.65 12.20
C PRO A 239 31.56 6.76 13.72
N HIS A 240 30.48 6.25 14.32
CA HIS A 240 30.29 6.17 15.76
C HIS A 240 31.05 5.01 16.43
N GLY A 241 31.98 4.36 15.72
CA GLY A 241 32.89 3.35 16.25
C GLY A 241 32.29 1.95 16.48
N VAL A 242 31.01 1.75 16.16
CA VAL A 242 30.37 0.44 16.28
C VAL A 242 30.79 -0.43 15.12
N ARG A 243 31.24 -1.64 15.45
CA ARG A 243 31.56 -2.70 14.50
C ARG A 243 30.32 -3.51 14.19
N GLN A 244 30.08 -3.77 12.90
CA GLN A 244 28.99 -4.62 12.43
C GLN A 244 29.56 -5.79 11.63
N ALA A 245 28.98 -6.97 11.82
CA ALA A 245 29.27 -8.14 11.00
C ALA A 245 28.28 -8.18 9.84
N VAL A 246 28.77 -8.48 8.63
CA VAL A 246 27.91 -8.66 7.47
C VAL A 246 27.34 -10.08 7.53
N PRO A 247 26.01 -10.26 7.54
CA PRO A 247 25.40 -11.55 7.77
C PRO A 247 25.66 -12.52 6.60
N ALA A 248 25.66 -13.83 6.89
CA ALA A 248 25.77 -14.90 5.90
C ALA A 248 24.56 -14.96 4.97
N GLN A 249 23.40 -14.51 5.46
CA GLN A 249 22.14 -14.47 4.75
C GLN A 249 21.48 -13.10 4.88
N GLU A 250 20.74 -12.72 3.84
CA GLU A 250 19.84 -11.55 3.87
C GLU A 250 18.39 -12.06 3.92
N GLY A 251 17.57 -11.46 4.79
CA GLY A 251 16.20 -11.90 5.07
C GLY A 251 15.14 -10.96 4.50
N PHE A 252 14.04 -11.54 4.03
CA PHE A 252 12.92 -10.80 3.46
C PHE A 252 11.59 -11.32 3.99
N ARG A 253 10.71 -10.39 4.36
CA ARG A 253 9.31 -10.65 4.73
C ARG A 253 8.39 -10.10 3.66
N HIS A 254 7.50 -10.91 3.12
CA HIS A 254 6.56 -10.45 2.09
C HIS A 254 5.43 -9.64 2.72
N ASP A 255 5.05 -8.54 2.11
CA ASP A 255 3.81 -7.85 2.49
C ASP A 255 2.62 -8.72 2.10
N GLN A 256 1.66 -8.84 3.00
CA GLN A 256 0.45 -9.58 2.68
C GLN A 256 -0.32 -8.84 1.58
N ALA A 257 -0.82 -9.60 0.60
CA ALA A 257 -1.74 -9.06 -0.41
C ALA A 257 -2.86 -8.29 0.29
N PRO A 258 -3.31 -7.13 -0.23
CA PRO A 258 -4.43 -6.41 0.36
C PRO A 258 -5.62 -7.36 0.42
N VAL A 259 -6.04 -7.74 1.63
CA VAL A 259 -7.36 -8.35 1.80
C VAL A 259 -8.34 -7.24 1.43
N PRO A 260 -9.20 -7.39 0.41
CA PRO A 260 -10.23 -6.42 0.14
C PRO A 260 -10.99 -6.21 1.44
N THR A 261 -10.92 -5.01 2.02
CA THR A 261 -11.65 -4.70 3.23
C THR A 261 -13.12 -4.79 2.86
N ALA A 262 -13.77 -5.88 3.24
CA ALA A 262 -15.21 -5.99 3.14
C ALA A 262 -15.80 -4.74 3.81
N PRO A 263 -16.81 -4.08 3.21
CA PRO A 263 -17.41 -2.90 3.79
C PRO A 263 -17.81 -3.21 5.24
N GLN A 264 -17.45 -2.31 6.16
CA GLN A 264 -17.76 -2.47 7.57
C GLN A 264 -19.26 -2.68 7.74
N THR A 265 -19.63 -3.73 8.45
CA THR A 265 -21.02 -3.96 8.84
C THR A 265 -21.45 -2.88 9.84
N PHE A 266 -22.74 -2.63 9.95
CA PHE A 266 -23.26 -1.58 10.85
C PHE A 266 -22.84 -1.79 12.32
N VAL A 267 -22.63 -3.03 12.75
CA VAL A 267 -22.19 -3.36 14.11
C VAL A 267 -20.70 -3.03 14.32
N GLU A 268 -19.88 -3.05 13.27
CA GLU A 268 -18.45 -2.72 13.37
C GLU A 268 -18.19 -1.21 13.37
N MET A 269 -19.17 -0.41 12.92
CA MET A 269 -19.04 1.05 12.91
C MET A 269 -19.00 1.64 14.32
N SER A 270 -18.21 2.70 14.50
CA SER A 270 -18.20 3.52 15.71
C SER A 270 -19.56 4.18 15.97
N GLY A 271 -19.82 4.62 17.21
CA GLY A 271 -21.07 5.32 17.56
C GLY A 271 -21.42 6.49 16.62
N PRO A 272 -20.49 7.43 16.36
CA PRO A 272 -20.69 8.49 15.37
C PRO A 272 -20.90 7.95 13.95
N GLY A 273 -20.15 6.91 13.56
CA GLY A 273 -20.29 6.27 12.25
C GLY A 273 -21.68 5.67 12.01
N ARG A 274 -22.27 5.04 13.03
CA ARG A 274 -23.64 4.51 12.97
C ARG A 274 -24.67 5.60 12.81
N ALA A 275 -24.53 6.71 13.55
CA ALA A 275 -25.43 7.85 13.44
C ALA A 275 -25.37 8.46 12.04
N ALA A 276 -24.16 8.68 11.51
CA ALA A 276 -23.96 9.18 10.15
C ALA A 276 -24.56 8.23 9.10
N ALA A 277 -24.35 6.92 9.24
CA ALA A 277 -24.90 5.93 8.33
C ALA A 277 -26.44 5.96 8.28
N VAL A 278 -27.12 6.10 9.43
CA VAL A 278 -28.59 6.22 9.50
C VAL A 278 -29.06 7.47 8.77
N VAL A 279 -28.43 8.62 9.01
CA VAL A 279 -28.80 9.90 8.38
C VAL A 279 -28.62 9.84 6.87
N VAL A 280 -27.45 9.38 6.39
CA VAL A 280 -27.15 9.25 4.96
C VAL A 280 -28.13 8.28 4.31
N THR A 281 -28.41 7.14 4.94
CA THR A 281 -29.33 6.13 4.42
C THR A 281 -30.77 6.66 4.33
N ALA A 282 -31.23 7.42 5.32
CA ALA A 282 -32.52 8.09 5.26
C ALA A 282 -32.57 9.16 4.14
N ALA A 283 -31.48 9.92 3.95
CA ALA A 283 -31.37 10.92 2.88
C ALA A 283 -31.40 10.28 1.48
N VAL A 284 -30.73 9.13 1.29
CA VAL A 284 -30.84 8.33 0.06
C VAL A 284 -32.29 7.88 -0.14
N GLY A 285 -32.96 7.43 0.91
CA GLY A 285 -34.38 7.08 0.85
C GLY A 285 -35.26 8.25 0.40
N LEU A 286 -35.06 9.44 0.96
CA LEU A 286 -35.76 10.65 0.55
C LEU A 286 -35.54 10.97 -0.94
N LEU A 287 -34.30 10.87 -1.42
CA LEU A 287 -33.96 11.12 -2.82
C LEU A 287 -34.66 10.12 -3.76
N VAL A 288 -34.59 8.82 -3.44
CA VAL A 288 -35.23 7.75 -4.21
C VAL A 288 -36.75 7.92 -4.21
N GLY A 289 -37.36 8.22 -3.06
CA GLY A 289 -38.79 8.46 -2.95
C GLY A 289 -39.24 9.70 -3.74
N GLY A 290 -38.46 10.78 -3.69
CA GLY A 290 -38.74 11.99 -4.46
C GLY A 290 -38.67 11.77 -5.96
N LEU A 291 -37.55 11.21 -6.44
CA LEU A 291 -37.33 10.97 -7.87
C LEU A 291 -38.32 9.94 -8.42
N GLY A 292 -38.60 8.88 -7.67
CA GLY A 292 -39.56 7.86 -8.09
C GLY A 292 -40.98 8.40 -8.17
N THR A 293 -41.36 9.30 -7.26
CA THR A 293 -42.67 9.98 -7.32
C THR A 293 -42.83 10.78 -8.61
N ILE A 294 -41.76 11.43 -9.08
CA ILE A 294 -41.80 12.20 -10.34
C ILE A 294 -41.80 11.28 -11.57
N THR A 295 -41.09 10.15 -11.52
CA THR A 295 -40.75 9.37 -12.73
C THR A 295 -41.59 8.09 -12.92
N HIS A 296 -42.28 7.58 -11.90
CA HIS A 296 -42.94 6.26 -11.95
C HIS A 296 -44.02 6.12 -13.04
N GLN A 297 -44.61 7.22 -13.50
CA GLN A 297 -45.63 7.20 -14.56
C GLN A 297 -45.06 7.34 -15.98
N GLN A 298 -43.74 7.46 -16.14
CA GLN A 298 -43.13 7.58 -17.46
C GLN A 298 -43.37 6.32 -18.29
N THR A 299 -43.87 6.52 -19.51
CA THR A 299 -44.06 5.48 -20.50
C THR A 299 -43.26 5.77 -21.75
N VAL A 300 -42.85 4.73 -22.47
CA VAL A 300 -42.17 4.85 -23.76
C VAL A 300 -42.95 4.03 -24.79
N ALA A 301 -43.19 4.61 -25.96
CA ALA A 301 -43.82 3.91 -27.07
C ALA A 301 -42.82 2.91 -27.68
N LEU A 302 -43.21 1.64 -27.73
CA LEU A 302 -42.45 0.58 -28.39
C LEU A 302 -43.15 0.21 -29.70
N GLY A 303 -42.79 0.89 -30.78
CA GLY A 303 -43.41 0.69 -32.08
C GLY A 303 -44.90 1.07 -32.11
N SER A 304 -45.68 0.36 -32.91
CA SER A 304 -47.10 0.67 -33.17
C SER A 304 -48.10 0.05 -32.18
N TRP A 305 -47.62 -0.73 -31.20
CA TRP A 305 -48.49 -1.47 -30.29
C TRP A 305 -47.90 -1.42 -28.87
N SER A 306 -48.47 -0.58 -28.01
CA SER A 306 -48.24 -0.43 -26.55
C SER A 306 -47.22 0.61 -26.05
N ALA A 307 -47.62 1.30 -24.99
CA ALA A 307 -46.80 2.20 -24.18
C ALA A 307 -46.27 1.42 -22.97
N ALA A 308 -44.97 1.14 -22.94
CA ALA A 308 -44.34 0.38 -21.86
C ALA A 308 -44.12 1.26 -20.62
N PRO A 309 -44.47 0.81 -19.40
CA PRO A 309 -44.34 1.59 -18.16
C PRO A 309 -42.91 1.55 -17.62
N ILE A 310 -41.96 2.07 -18.38
CA ILE A 310 -40.53 2.05 -18.04
C ILE A 310 -40.26 2.75 -16.70
N GLY A 311 -40.98 3.84 -16.41
CA GLY A 311 -40.87 4.55 -15.13
C GLY A 311 -41.11 3.63 -13.94
N MET A 312 -42.20 2.86 -13.96
CA MET A 312 -42.55 1.93 -12.88
C MET A 312 -41.51 0.82 -12.71
N VAL A 313 -41.01 0.26 -13.82
CA VAL A 313 -40.00 -0.81 -13.78
C VAL A 313 -38.69 -0.28 -13.18
N LEU A 314 -38.21 0.86 -13.65
CA LEU A 314 -36.96 1.44 -13.17
C LEU A 314 -37.04 1.84 -11.70
N THR A 315 -38.11 2.51 -11.28
CA THR A 315 -38.25 2.94 -9.88
C THR A 315 -38.41 1.76 -8.94
N ALA A 316 -39.13 0.70 -9.34
CA ALA A 316 -39.21 -0.54 -8.57
C ALA A 316 -37.85 -1.23 -8.43
N LEU A 317 -37.07 -1.32 -9.52
CA LEU A 317 -35.72 -1.92 -9.49
C LEU A 317 -34.77 -1.11 -8.60
N ILE A 318 -34.82 0.22 -8.65
CA ILE A 318 -34.01 1.09 -7.78
C ILE A 318 -34.38 0.87 -6.32
N VAL A 319 -35.68 0.86 -5.98
CA VAL A 319 -36.13 0.64 -4.60
C VAL A 319 -35.69 -0.75 -4.11
N ILE A 320 -35.89 -1.81 -4.88
CA ILE A 320 -35.45 -3.16 -4.52
C ILE A 320 -33.92 -3.18 -4.35
N GLY A 321 -33.18 -2.66 -5.32
CA GLY A 321 -31.72 -2.65 -5.32
C GLY A 321 -31.13 -1.90 -4.13
N VAL A 322 -31.68 -0.74 -3.79
CA VAL A 322 -31.22 0.06 -2.64
C VAL A 322 -31.58 -0.62 -1.31
N VAL A 323 -32.83 -1.06 -1.14
CA VAL A 323 -33.29 -1.67 0.12
C VAL A 323 -32.58 -3.00 0.38
N VAL A 324 -32.47 -3.86 -0.64
CA VAL A 324 -31.73 -5.13 -0.56
C VAL A 324 -30.23 -4.88 -0.44
N GLY A 325 -29.67 -3.95 -1.23
CA GLY A 325 -28.25 -3.60 -1.19
C GLY A 325 -27.81 -3.12 0.19
N VAL A 326 -28.56 -2.22 0.82
CA VAL A 326 -28.31 -1.77 2.21
C VAL A 326 -28.37 -2.94 3.18
N ARG A 327 -29.33 -3.86 3.01
CA ARG A 327 -29.45 -5.05 3.86
C ARG A 327 -28.25 -5.98 3.72
N LEU A 328 -27.76 -6.20 2.50
CA LEU A 328 -26.65 -7.12 2.22
C LEU A 328 -25.29 -6.54 2.61
N LEU A 329 -25.05 -5.27 2.30
CA LEU A 329 -23.77 -4.59 2.54
C LEU A 329 -23.55 -4.33 4.03
N TYR A 330 -24.53 -3.74 4.72
CA TYR A 330 -24.36 -3.29 6.10
C TYR A 330 -24.96 -4.24 7.14
N ARG A 331 -25.69 -5.27 6.70
CA ARG A 331 -26.34 -6.29 7.56
C ARG A 331 -27.23 -5.69 8.66
N SER A 332 -27.83 -4.53 8.42
CA SER A 332 -28.60 -3.79 9.42
C SER A 332 -30.07 -3.68 9.08
N ARG A 333 -30.95 -4.06 10.03
CA ARG A 333 -32.39 -3.80 9.94
C ARG A 333 -32.71 -2.31 10.15
N LEU A 334 -31.91 -1.63 10.97
CA LEU A 334 -32.11 -0.21 11.26
C LEU A 334 -31.90 0.65 10.01
N LEU A 335 -30.87 0.35 9.21
CA LEU A 335 -30.63 1.07 7.95
C LEU A 335 -31.71 0.78 6.90
N VAL A 336 -32.22 -0.46 6.83
CA VAL A 336 -33.36 -0.81 5.97
C VAL A 336 -34.62 -0.03 6.38
N ALA A 337 -34.88 0.09 7.69
CA ALA A 337 -35.99 0.91 8.19
C ALA A 337 -35.78 2.39 7.85
N ALA A 338 -34.57 2.92 8.02
CA ALA A 338 -34.23 4.30 7.71
C ALA A 338 -34.47 4.65 6.23
N VAL A 339 -33.99 3.82 5.29
CA VAL A 339 -34.22 4.06 3.86
C VAL A 339 -35.70 3.90 3.48
N GLY A 340 -36.39 2.90 4.03
CA GLY A 340 -37.82 2.69 3.80
C GLY A 340 -38.67 3.86 4.28
N ILE A 341 -38.41 4.35 5.50
CA ILE A 341 -39.07 5.54 6.07
C ILE A 341 -38.77 6.77 5.22
N GLY A 342 -37.52 6.96 4.76
CA GLY A 342 -37.16 8.05 3.86
C GLY A 342 -37.97 8.04 2.56
N ILE A 343 -38.08 6.88 1.91
CA ILE A 343 -38.85 6.73 0.67
C ILE A 343 -40.33 7.06 0.91
N ILE A 344 -40.93 6.49 1.96
CA ILE A 344 -42.33 6.72 2.31
C ILE A 344 -42.56 8.20 2.63
N LEU A 345 -41.71 8.80 3.46
CA LEU A 345 -41.84 10.21 3.87
C LEU A 345 -41.80 11.14 2.65
N ALA A 346 -40.82 10.98 1.75
CA ALA A 346 -40.73 11.79 0.54
C ALA A 346 -41.97 11.62 -0.35
N THR A 347 -42.43 10.37 -0.52
CA THR A 347 -43.63 10.06 -1.32
C THR A 347 -44.87 10.73 -0.71
N GLN A 348 -45.09 10.58 0.60
CA GLN A 348 -46.25 11.14 1.29
C GLN A 348 -46.25 12.67 1.34
N VAL A 349 -45.09 13.29 1.55
CA VAL A 349 -44.95 14.76 1.51
C VAL A 349 -45.28 15.29 0.12
N LEU A 350 -44.74 14.67 -0.94
CA LEU A 350 -45.04 15.09 -2.30
C LEU A 350 -46.52 14.88 -2.65
N VAL A 351 -47.13 13.76 -2.24
CA VAL A 351 -48.59 13.54 -2.40
C VAL A 351 -49.40 14.62 -1.68
N ALA A 352 -49.02 14.97 -0.44
CA ALA A 352 -49.75 15.97 0.35
C ALA A 352 -49.63 17.38 -0.24
N VAL A 353 -48.43 17.77 -0.69
CA VAL A 353 -48.15 19.10 -1.30
C VAL A 353 -48.77 19.22 -2.69
N ALA A 354 -48.82 18.12 -3.44
CA ALA A 354 -49.38 18.04 -4.77
C ALA A 354 -50.89 18.38 -4.81
N GLY A 355 -51.65 18.03 -3.78
CA GLY A 355 -53.11 18.24 -3.75
C GLY A 355 -53.86 17.32 -4.73
N SER A 356 -55.20 17.41 -4.75
CA SER A 356 -56.08 16.48 -5.48
C SER A 356 -56.06 16.60 -7.01
N SER A 357 -55.43 17.64 -7.55
CA SER A 357 -55.36 17.94 -8.99
C SER A 357 -53.95 17.79 -9.58
N SER A 358 -52.95 17.36 -8.80
CA SER A 358 -51.57 17.29 -9.29
C SER A 358 -51.27 15.99 -10.03
N PRO A 359 -50.50 16.07 -11.13
CA PRO A 359 -50.14 14.92 -11.96
C PRO A 359 -49.10 13.99 -11.32
N LEU A 360 -48.52 14.37 -10.17
CA LEU A 360 -47.39 13.66 -9.58
C LEU A 360 -47.78 12.28 -9.00
N VAL A 361 -48.95 12.14 -8.38
CA VAL A 361 -49.50 10.82 -7.99
C VAL A 361 -50.99 10.82 -8.29
N LEU A 362 -51.33 10.33 -9.48
CA LEU A 362 -52.72 10.18 -9.88
C LEU A 362 -53.37 9.04 -9.09
N ALA A 363 -54.66 9.16 -8.78
CA ALA A 363 -55.47 8.08 -8.20
C ALA A 363 -55.76 6.98 -9.25
N ASN A 364 -54.70 6.34 -9.74
CA ASN A 364 -54.71 5.28 -10.73
C ASN A 364 -53.84 4.10 -10.24
N THR A 365 -53.86 2.98 -10.96
CA THR A 365 -53.13 1.77 -10.57
C THR A 365 -51.63 2.03 -10.40
N ALA A 366 -51.00 2.81 -11.27
CA ALA A 366 -49.57 3.11 -11.18
C ALA A 366 -49.24 3.94 -9.93
N GLY A 367 -50.06 4.95 -9.62
CA GLY A 367 -49.94 5.75 -8.40
C GLY A 367 -50.04 4.89 -7.14
N TYR A 368 -51.04 4.01 -7.04
CA TYR A 368 -51.17 3.12 -5.88
C TYR A 368 -50.02 2.12 -5.74
N VAL A 369 -49.55 1.54 -6.85
CA VAL A 369 -48.39 0.64 -6.85
C VAL A 369 -47.14 1.37 -6.36
N TRP A 370 -46.92 2.61 -6.80
CA TRP A 370 -45.80 3.42 -6.32
C TRP A 370 -45.94 3.84 -4.86
N THR A 371 -47.13 4.23 -4.41
CA THR A 371 -47.34 4.67 -3.02
C THR A 371 -47.12 3.56 -2.01
N PHE A 372 -47.58 2.34 -2.30
CA PHE A 372 -47.53 1.22 -1.34
C PHE A 372 -46.42 0.21 -1.62
N GLY A 373 -45.96 0.08 -2.86
CA GLY A 373 -44.94 -0.89 -3.28
C GLY A 373 -43.63 -0.79 -2.48
N PRO A 374 -43.03 0.41 -2.32
CA PRO A 374 -41.80 0.59 -1.56
C PRO A 374 -41.93 0.17 -0.09
N ALA A 375 -43.08 0.43 0.54
CA ALA A 375 -43.35 -0.03 1.90
C ALA A 375 -43.40 -1.56 1.98
N VAL A 376 -44.05 -2.22 1.02
CA VAL A 376 -44.09 -3.69 0.93
C VAL A 376 -42.68 -4.25 0.75
N VAL A 377 -41.88 -3.70 -0.16
CA VAL A 377 -40.48 -4.12 -0.37
C VAL A 377 -39.66 -3.96 0.91
N ALA A 378 -39.73 -2.80 1.57
CA ALA A 378 -39.03 -2.56 2.83
C ALA A 378 -39.45 -3.55 3.93
N MET A 379 -40.75 -3.82 4.08
CA MET A 379 -41.25 -4.80 5.05
C MET A 379 -40.75 -6.22 4.76
N LEU A 380 -40.75 -6.65 3.49
CA LEU A 380 -40.24 -7.97 3.10
C LEU A 380 -38.75 -8.10 3.41
N VAL A 381 -37.95 -7.07 3.14
CA VAL A 381 -36.50 -7.08 3.44
C VAL A 381 -36.22 -6.99 4.95
N LEU A 382 -37.06 -6.28 5.72
CA LEU A 382 -36.98 -6.27 7.19
C LEU A 382 -37.31 -7.63 7.81
N ALA A 383 -38.32 -8.32 7.28
CA ALA A 383 -38.73 -9.65 7.70
C ALA A 383 -37.75 -10.74 7.23
N TRP A 384 -36.88 -10.44 6.26
CA TRP A 384 -35.94 -11.39 5.69
C TRP A 384 -34.95 -11.92 6.76
N PRO A 385 -34.83 -13.27 6.90
CA PRO A 385 -33.96 -13.88 7.89
C PRO A 385 -32.48 -13.61 7.59
N ASP A 386 -31.65 -13.51 8.63
CA ASP A 386 -30.20 -13.40 8.43
C ASP A 386 -29.64 -14.75 7.97
N LEU A 387 -29.23 -14.83 6.70
CA LEU A 387 -28.71 -16.06 6.09
C LEU A 387 -27.19 -16.22 6.26
N SER A 388 -26.53 -15.30 6.97
CA SER A 388 -25.06 -15.31 7.14
C SER A 388 -24.50 -16.52 7.91
N GLY A 389 -25.35 -17.24 8.65
CA GLY A 389 -24.97 -18.46 9.38
C GLY A 389 -25.02 -19.77 8.59
N LEU A 390 -25.40 -19.76 7.30
CA LEU A 390 -25.73 -20.98 6.55
C LEU A 390 -24.64 -21.53 5.61
N ARG A 391 -23.35 -21.16 5.75
CA ARG A 391 -22.26 -21.86 5.01
C ARG A 391 -21.00 -22.16 5.81
N VAL A 392 -20.67 -23.46 5.75
CA VAL A 392 -19.42 -24.21 6.01
C VAL A 392 -18.92 -24.26 7.46
N ARG A 393 -19.30 -25.32 8.18
CA ARG A 393 -18.48 -25.90 9.24
C ARG A 393 -17.09 -26.21 8.65
N PRO A 394 -15.98 -25.73 9.23
CA PRO A 394 -14.67 -26.26 8.89
C PRO A 394 -14.66 -27.77 9.17
N ALA A 395 -14.00 -28.55 8.31
CA ALA A 395 -13.71 -29.94 8.61
C ALA A 395 -12.93 -30.02 9.94
N PRO A 396 -13.20 -31.02 10.80
CA PRO A 396 -12.49 -31.15 12.06
C PRO A 396 -10.99 -31.36 11.78
N GLU A 397 -10.19 -30.50 12.40
CA GLU A 397 -8.73 -30.54 12.37
C GLU A 397 -8.27 -31.90 12.89
N ALA A 398 -7.56 -32.65 12.05
CA ALA A 398 -6.97 -33.93 12.44
C ALA A 398 -5.94 -33.68 13.56
N ALA A 399 -6.13 -34.42 14.66
CA ALA A 399 -5.36 -34.34 15.88
C ALA A 399 -3.85 -34.26 15.64
N ARG A 400 -3.22 -33.17 16.09
CA ARG A 400 -1.78 -33.14 16.35
C ARG A 400 -1.51 -34.05 17.55
N SER A 401 -0.70 -35.07 17.32
CA SER A 401 -0.20 -36.00 18.32
C SER A 401 0.54 -35.27 19.43
N GLU A 402 0.11 -35.47 20.67
CA GLU A 402 0.91 -35.23 21.88
C GLU A 402 2.21 -36.05 21.81
N VAL A 403 3.34 -35.34 21.84
CA VAL A 403 4.64 -35.94 22.15
C VAL A 403 4.71 -36.08 23.67
N ALA A 404 4.64 -37.33 24.14
CA ALA A 404 4.90 -37.70 25.51
C ALA A 404 6.37 -37.40 25.88
N ALA A 405 6.58 -36.67 26.97
CA ALA A 405 7.85 -36.63 27.68
C ALA A 405 7.93 -37.85 28.62
N PRO A 406 9.05 -38.60 28.69
CA PRO A 406 9.27 -39.52 29.78
C PRO A 406 10.01 -38.81 30.92
N HIS A 407 9.40 -38.83 32.10
CA HIS A 407 10.13 -38.83 33.36
C HIS A 407 10.82 -40.21 33.52
N GLY A 408 12.11 -40.19 33.82
CA GLY A 408 12.94 -41.35 34.12
C GLY A 408 14.39 -40.94 34.27
#